data_AF-A0A750A5D7-F1
#
_entry.id   AF-A0A750A5D7-F1
#
_cell.length_a   1.000
_cell.length_b   1.000
_cell.length_c   1.000
_cell.angle_alpha   90.00
_cell.angle_beta   90.00
_cell.angle_gamma   90.00
#
_symmetry.space_group_name_H-M   'P 1'
#
loop_
_entity.id
_entity.type
_entity.pdbx_description
1 polymer ?
#
loop_
_entity_poly.entity_id
_entity_poly.type
_entity_poly.pdbx_seq_one_letter_code
_entity_poly.pdbx_strand_id
1 'polypeptide(L)'
;MVTHLITTFGLSIRQACRSLNLSRTVYHYRPDTTRDEPVIVALQAVAERYPRYGFPKLFQVLRRQGYPWNHKRIHRIYCLLKLNFRRKGKQRLPVRNPSPLATPEALNQ
;
A
#
# COMPACT_ATOMS: atom_id res chain seq x y z
N MET A 1 11.97 -8.28 -27.36
CA MET A 1 11.71 -7.82 -28.74
C MET A 1 12.92 -7.13 -29.35
N VAL A 2 13.37 -5.97 -28.85
CA VAL A 2 14.62 -5.32 -29.33
C VAL A 2 15.83 -6.25 -29.20
N THR A 3 15.98 -6.92 -28.06
CA THR A 3 17.04 -7.91 -27.81
C THR A 3 17.03 -9.06 -28.81
N HIS A 4 15.85 -9.57 -29.17
CA HIS A 4 15.70 -10.63 -30.16
C HIS A 4 16.17 -10.20 -31.56
N LEU A 5 15.89 -8.96 -31.97
CA LEU A 5 16.36 -8.43 -33.25
C LEU A 5 17.89 -8.29 -33.31
N ILE A 6 18.52 -7.97 -32.17
CA ILE A 6 19.97 -7.89 -32.05
C ILE A 6 20.59 -9.28 -32.13
N THR A 7 20.06 -10.25 -31.37
CA THR A 7 20.64 -11.60 -31.28
C THR A 7 20.42 -12.43 -32.54
N THR A 8 19.25 -12.33 -33.16
CA THR A 8 18.86 -13.20 -34.29
C THR A 8 19.27 -12.63 -35.65
N PHE A 9 19.30 -11.30 -35.79
CA PHE A 9 19.57 -10.63 -37.07
C PHE A 9 20.81 -9.73 -37.05
N GLY A 10 21.57 -9.69 -35.94
CA GLY A 10 22.79 -8.88 -35.83
C GLY A 10 22.56 -7.37 -35.92
N LEU A 11 21.32 -6.90 -35.73
CA LEU A 11 21.00 -5.48 -35.85
C LEU A 11 21.63 -4.66 -34.73
N SER A 12 22.05 -3.44 -35.04
CA SER A 12 22.42 -2.48 -34.01
C SER A 12 21.19 -2.11 -33.15
N ILE A 13 21.40 -1.73 -31.88
CA ILE A 13 20.32 -1.24 -30.99
C ILE A 13 19.50 -0.14 -31.68
N ARG A 14 20.16 0.75 -32.43
CA ARG A 14 19.49 1.83 -33.18
C ARG A 14 18.54 1.27 -34.25
N GLN A 15 18.98 0.31 -35.05
CA GLN A 15 18.15 -0.31 -36.09
C GLN A 15 17.02 -1.12 -35.46
N ALA A 16 17.31 -1.95 -34.47
CA ALA A 16 16.30 -2.76 -33.78
C ALA A 16 15.20 -1.90 -33.13
N CYS A 17 15.56 -0.80 -32.46
CA CYS A 17 14.61 0.17 -31.92
C CYS A 17 13.80 0.87 -33.02
N ARG A 18 14.44 1.29 -34.13
CA ARG A 18 13.76 1.95 -35.26
C ARG A 18 12.74 1.02 -35.94
N SER A 19 13.09 -0.25 -36.14
CA SER A 19 12.19 -1.26 -36.74
C SER A 19 10.94 -1.51 -35.89
N LEU A 20 11.04 -1.33 -34.57
CA LEU A 20 9.92 -1.50 -33.63
C LEU A 20 9.24 -0.18 -33.25
N ASN A 21 9.62 0.93 -33.89
CA ASN A 21 9.18 2.28 -33.58
C ASN A 21 9.28 2.64 -32.07
N LEU A 22 10.33 2.13 -31.41
CA LEU A 22 10.61 2.35 -29.99
C LEU A 22 11.73 3.37 -29.82
N SER A 23 11.58 4.31 -28.88
CA SER A 23 12.66 5.23 -28.54
C SER A 23 13.78 4.49 -27.77
N ARG A 24 15.03 4.88 -28.02
CA ARG A 24 16.19 4.30 -27.30
C ARG A 24 16.15 4.61 -25.80
N THR A 25 15.57 5.75 -25.41
CA THR A 25 15.43 6.15 -24.00
C THR A 25 14.52 5.18 -23.24
N VAL A 26 13.40 4.77 -23.84
CA VAL A 26 12.51 3.75 -23.26
C VAL A 26 13.19 2.39 -23.21
N TYR A 27 13.96 2.01 -24.24
CA TYR A 27 14.73 0.77 -24.24
C TYR A 27 15.77 0.72 -23.11
N HIS A 28 16.46 1.83 -22.84
CA HIS A 28 17.45 1.90 -21.78
C HIS A 28 16.85 2.14 -20.38
N TYR A 29 15.59 2.54 -20.29
CA TYR A 29 14.95 2.82 -19.01
C TYR A 29 14.89 1.56 -18.15
N ARG A 30 15.57 1.61 -17.01
CA ARG A 30 15.46 0.61 -15.94
C ARG A 30 14.84 1.29 -14.73
N PRO A 31 13.62 0.89 -14.31
CA PRO A 31 13.04 1.44 -13.09
C PRO A 31 13.90 1.04 -11.90
N ASP A 32 14.25 2.03 -11.07
CA ASP A 32 14.99 1.79 -9.84
C ASP A 32 14.02 1.59 -8.68
N THR A 33 13.79 0.32 -8.33
CA THR A 33 12.90 -0.09 -7.24
C THR A 33 13.53 0.09 -5.86
N THR A 34 14.87 0.14 -5.78
CA THR A 34 15.60 0.22 -4.50
C THR A 34 15.40 1.57 -3.80
N ARG A 35 15.07 2.61 -4.57
CA ARG A 35 14.83 3.95 -4.02
C ARG A 35 13.72 3.94 -2.98
N ASP A 36 12.71 3.10 -3.16
CA ASP A 36 11.53 3.05 -2.29
C ASP A 36 11.78 2.32 -0.98
N GLU A 37 12.85 1.54 -0.87
CA GLU A 37 13.19 0.73 0.30
C GLU A 37 13.19 1.51 1.63
N PRO A 38 13.81 2.71 1.72
CA PRO A 38 13.80 3.47 2.97
C PRO A 38 12.38 3.91 3.38
N VAL A 39 11.51 4.18 2.40
CA VAL A 39 10.13 4.57 2.67
C VAL A 39 9.31 3.36 3.10
N ILE A 40 9.55 2.19 2.49
CA ILE A 40 8.89 0.93 2.86
C ILE A 40 9.20 0.60 4.31
N VAL A 41 10.48 0.57 4.69
CA VAL A 41 10.93 0.24 6.04
C VAL A 41 10.33 1.19 7.07
N ALA A 42 10.44 2.50 6.85
CA ALA A 42 9.90 3.49 7.78
C ALA A 42 8.37 3.43 7.88
N LEU A 43 7.67 3.25 6.76
CA LEU A 43 6.22 3.19 6.74
C LEU A 43 5.69 1.92 7.43
N GLN A 44 6.34 0.77 7.23
CA GLN A 44 6.01 -0.47 7.92
C GLN A 44 6.21 -0.34 9.43
N ALA A 45 7.35 0.18 9.87
CA ALA A 45 7.61 0.40 11.30
C ALA A 45 6.55 1.30 11.97
N VAL A 46 6.14 2.39 11.30
CA VAL A 46 5.09 3.27 11.83
C VAL A 46 3.71 2.61 11.78
N ALA A 47 3.41 1.83 10.74
CA ALA A 47 2.14 1.11 10.62
C ALA A 47 1.99 0.01 11.69
N GLU A 48 3.05 -0.72 12.00
CA GLU A 48 3.08 -1.71 13.08
C GLU A 48 2.91 -1.06 14.45
N ARG A 49 3.59 0.07 14.69
CA ARG A 49 3.48 0.82 15.95
C ARG A 49 2.10 1.45 16.13
N TYR A 50 1.46 1.92 15.05
CA TYR A 50 0.17 2.60 15.09
C TYR A 50 -0.85 1.94 14.15
N PRO A 51 -1.31 0.71 14.45
CA PRO A 51 -2.12 -0.06 13.52
C PRO A 51 -3.45 0.64 13.19
N ARG A 52 -4.02 1.41 14.14
CA ARG A 52 -5.29 2.14 13.97
C ARG A 52 -5.19 3.37 13.07
N TYR A 53 -3.98 3.81 12.72
CA TYR A 53 -3.79 5.04 11.97
C TYR A 53 -3.98 4.79 10.47
N GLY A 54 -4.77 5.64 9.82
CA GLY A 54 -4.82 5.70 8.36
C GLY A 54 -3.69 6.57 7.81
N PHE A 55 -3.57 6.60 6.48
CA PHE A 55 -2.52 7.32 5.77
C PHE A 55 -2.27 8.76 6.26
N PRO A 56 -3.28 9.65 6.46
CA PRO A 56 -3.00 11.03 6.90
C PRO A 56 -2.24 11.10 8.23
N LYS A 57 -2.55 10.21 9.17
CA LYS A 57 -1.87 10.16 10.47
C LYS A 57 -0.47 9.57 10.35
N LEU A 58 -0.30 8.48 9.60
CA LEU A 58 1.02 7.88 9.36
C LEU A 58 1.96 8.85 8.66
N PHE A 59 1.46 9.58 7.65
CA PHE A 59 2.22 10.62 6.96
C PHE A 59 2.67 11.74 7.91
N GLN A 60 1.79 12.21 8.80
CA GLN A 60 2.18 13.21 9.81
C GLN A 60 3.24 12.68 10.78
N VAL A 61 3.17 11.41 11.20
CA VAL A 61 4.21 10.80 12.05
C VAL A 61 5.55 10.78 11.32
N LEU A 62 5.59 10.34 10.07
CA LEU A 62 6.82 10.34 9.26
C LEU A 62 7.38 11.76 9.08
N ARG A 63 6.53 12.77 8.88
CA ARG A 63 6.97 14.17 8.80
C ARG A 63 7.55 14.69 10.11
N ARG A 64 6.95 14.33 11.25
CA ARG A 64 7.47 14.69 12.58
C ARG A 64 8.79 14.00 12.91
N GLN A 65 9.03 12.81 12.35
CA GLN A 65 10.32 12.12 12.42
C GLN A 65 11.40 12.74 11.50
N GLY A 66 11.06 13.78 10.76
CA GLY A 66 12.01 14.52 9.92
C GLY A 66 12.14 14.02 8.48
N TYR A 67 11.34 13.04 8.05
CA TYR A 67 11.46 12.51 6.69
C TYR A 67 10.98 13.53 5.63
N PRO A 68 11.83 13.92 4.64
CA PRO A 68 11.51 14.95 3.66
C PRO A 68 10.69 14.43 2.47
N TRP A 69 10.22 13.18 2.51
CA TRP A 69 9.58 12.53 1.35
C TRP A 69 8.24 13.15 0.96
N ASN A 70 7.99 13.22 -0.35
CA ASN A 70 6.73 13.71 -0.91
C ASN A 70 5.55 12.81 -0.52
N HIS A 71 4.42 13.41 -0.13
CA HIS A 71 3.20 12.71 0.23
C HIS A 71 2.70 11.75 -0.88
N LYS A 72 2.83 12.13 -2.17
CA LYS A 72 2.42 11.28 -3.30
C LYS A 72 3.22 9.98 -3.36
N ARG A 73 4.52 10.08 -3.06
CA ARG A 73 5.43 8.94 -3.06
C ARG A 73 5.08 7.96 -1.94
N ILE A 74 4.90 8.47 -0.73
CA ILE A 74 4.52 7.64 0.43
C ILE A 74 3.15 7.02 0.18
N HIS A 75 2.18 7.77 -0.36
CA HIS A 75 0.85 7.26 -0.66
C HIS A 75 0.87 6.13 -1.69
N ARG A 76 1.66 6.26 -2.77
CA ARG A 76 1.84 5.18 -3.75
C ARG A 76 2.34 3.91 -3.06
N ILE A 77 3.37 4.03 -2.23
CA ILE A 77 3.98 2.89 -1.53
C ILE A 77 3.00 2.30 -0.50
N TYR A 78 2.27 3.13 0.24
CA TYR A 78 1.22 2.72 1.16
C TYR A 78 0.15 1.84 0.49
N CYS A 79 -0.29 2.23 -0.71
CA CYS A 79 -1.22 1.43 -1.50
C CYS A 79 -0.59 0.15 -2.06
N LEU A 80 0.67 0.19 -2.52
CA LEU A 80 1.40 -0.99 -2.99
C LEU A 80 1.59 -2.04 -1.89
N LEU A 81 1.87 -1.60 -0.66
CA LEU A 81 1.94 -2.44 0.53
C LEU A 81 0.56 -2.90 1.03
N LYS A 82 -0.52 -2.52 0.34
CA LYS A 82 -1.91 -2.81 0.69
C LYS A 82 -2.30 -2.37 2.11
N LEU A 83 -1.68 -1.32 2.64
CA LEU A 83 -2.01 -0.81 3.97
C LEU A 83 -3.34 -0.03 4.00
N ASN A 84 -3.94 0.21 2.84
CA ASN A 84 -5.20 0.91 2.61
C ASN A 84 -6.47 0.06 2.82
N PHE A 85 -6.35 -1.12 3.42
CA PHE A 85 -7.52 -1.98 3.65
C PHE A 85 -8.59 -1.28 4.50
N ARG A 86 -9.82 -1.32 3.99
CA ARG A 86 -11.00 -0.87 4.73
C ARG A 86 -11.20 -1.81 5.91
N ARG A 87 -10.92 -1.32 7.12
CA ARG A 87 -11.26 -2.07 8.35
C ARG A 87 -12.76 -2.33 8.36
N LYS A 88 -13.15 -3.59 8.56
CA LYS A 88 -14.56 -3.95 8.73
C LYS A 88 -15.10 -3.13 9.90
N GLY A 89 -16.17 -2.38 9.66
CA GLY A 89 -16.92 -1.71 10.72
C GLY A 89 -17.44 -2.74 11.72
N LYS A 90 -17.69 -2.32 12.96
CA LYS A 90 -18.34 -3.21 13.93
C LYS A 90 -19.66 -3.71 13.34
N GLN A 91 -19.84 -5.02 13.27
CA GLN A 91 -21.13 -5.59 12.92
C GLN A 91 -22.13 -5.15 13.98
N ARG A 92 -23.27 -4.59 13.56
CA ARG A 92 -24.35 -4.28 14.49
C ARG A 92 -24.80 -5.61 15.10
N LEU A 93 -24.66 -5.74 16.42
CA LEU A 93 -25.24 -6.87 17.14
C LEU A 93 -26.77 -6.75 17.02
N PRO A 94 -27.50 -7.87 16.85
CA PRO A 94 -28.96 -7.84 16.92
C PRO A 94 -29.40 -7.28 18.27
N VAL A 95 -30.55 -6.61 18.29
CA VAL A 95 -31.15 -6.08 19.51
C VAL A 95 -31.32 -7.24 20.49
N ARG A 96 -30.71 -7.13 21.67
CA ARG A 96 -30.94 -8.08 22.76
C ARG A 96 -32.38 -7.91 23.21
N ASN A 97 -33.17 -8.97 23.19
CA ASN A 97 -34.50 -9.00 23.80
C ASN A 97 -34.34 -9.59 25.20
N PRO A 98 -34.07 -8.79 26.25
CA PRO A 98 -33.92 -9.33 27.61
C PRO A 98 -35.25 -9.95 28.05
N SER A 99 -35.20 -11.21 28.48
CA SER A 99 -36.35 -11.81 29.17
C SER A 99 -36.54 -11.08 30.49
N PRO A 100 -37.77 -10.72 30.89
CA PRO A 100 -38.03 -10.15 32.19
C PRO A 100 -37.55 -11.10 33.29
N LEU A 101 -36.94 -10.53 34.33
CA LEU A 101 -36.55 -11.28 35.52
C LEU A 101 -37.80 -11.89 36.16
N ALA A 102 -37.72 -13.16 36.56
CA ALA A 102 -38.80 -13.80 37.30
C ALA A 102 -39.02 -13.05 38.62
N THR A 103 -40.17 -12.40 38.75
CA THR A 103 -40.60 -11.77 39.99
C THR A 103 -41.31 -12.82 40.84
N PRO A 104 -40.85 -13.11 42.07
CA PRO A 104 -41.57 -14.01 42.95
C PRO A 104 -42.92 -13.42 43.34
N GLU A 105 -43.97 -14.24 43.38
CA GLU A 105 -45.33 -13.82 43.72
C GLU A 105 -45.50 -13.47 45.21
N ALA A 106 -44.57 -13.94 46.06
CA ALA A 106 -44.54 -13.66 47.48
C ALA A 106 -43.11 -13.58 48.01
N LEU A 107 -42.94 -12.90 49.15
CA LEU A 107 -41.68 -12.91 49.91
C LEU A 107 -41.41 -14.31 50.46
N ASN A 108 -40.16 -14.76 50.34
CA ASN A 108 -39.71 -16.00 51.00
C ASN A 108 -39.95 -15.87 52.51
N GLN A 109 -40.65 -16.86 53.09
CA GLN A 109 -40.73 -17.04 54.54
C GLN A 109 -39.42 -17.60 55.09
#